data_AF-A0A1C5N608-F1
#
_entry.id   AF-A0A1C5N608-F1
#
_cell.length_a   1.000
_cell.length_b   1.000
_cell.length_c   1.000
_cell.angle_alpha   90.00
_cell.angle_beta   90.00
_cell.angle_gamma   90.00
#
_symmetry.space_group_name_H-M   'P 1'
#
loop_
_entity.id
_entity.type
_entity.pdbx_description
1 polymer ?
#
loop_
_entity_poly.entity_id
_entity_poly.type
_entity_poly.pdbx_seq_one_letter_code
_entity_poly.pdbx_strand_id
1 'polypeptide(L)'
;MKDEKAALLGDHEAARRLTEAGVLLPCMCGGKASMVCFEKCGVPSGDMGYLAAIKCQDCWMELRRWALRKKWAEASARLAWNTRAPILSAAEMEMLDEAT
;
A
#
# COMPACT_ATOMS: atom_id res chain seq x y z
N MET A 1 11.62 -10.24 2.11
CA MET A 1 10.91 -11.19 2.98
C MET A 1 10.69 -10.71 4.41
N LYS A 2 11.71 -10.43 5.25
CA LYS A 2 11.45 -10.00 6.65
C LYS A 2 10.58 -8.74 6.74
N ASP A 3 10.96 -7.67 6.02
CA ASP A 3 10.17 -6.42 5.99
C ASP A 3 8.80 -6.60 5.35
N GLU A 4 8.66 -7.52 4.39
CA GLU A 4 7.36 -7.79 3.75
C GLU A 4 6.41 -8.51 4.71
N LYS A 5 6.89 -9.54 5.42
CA LYS A 5 6.11 -10.22 6.46
C LYS A 5 5.75 -9.22 7.57
N ALA A 6 6.72 -8.45 8.06
CA ALA A 6 6.48 -7.46 9.12
C ALA A 6 5.43 -6.41 8.70
N ALA A 7 5.54 -5.85 7.50
CA ALA A 7 4.58 -4.88 7.00
C ALA A 7 3.17 -5.47 6.79
N LEU A 8 3.07 -6.73 6.33
CA LEU A 8 1.79 -7.45 6.21
C LEU A 8 1.16 -7.76 7.58
N LEU A 9 1.95 -7.72 8.66
CA LEU A 9 1.51 -7.85 10.06
C LEU A 9 1.35 -6.50 10.77
N GLY A 10 1.41 -5.38 10.04
CA GLY A 10 1.13 -4.04 10.57
C GLY A 10 2.35 -3.22 11.01
N ASP A 11 3.58 -3.68 10.76
CA ASP A 11 4.78 -2.87 11.00
C ASP A 11 4.85 -1.72 9.97
N HIS A 12 4.43 -0.53 10.40
CA HIS A 12 4.43 0.67 9.58
C HIS A 12 5.84 1.16 9.20
N GLU A 13 6.86 0.84 9.98
CA GLU A 13 8.22 1.27 9.71
C GLU A 13 8.88 0.38 8.65
N ALA A 14 8.64 -0.93 8.70
CA ALA A 14 8.95 -1.84 7.59
C ALA A 14 8.21 -1.45 6.31
N ALA A 15 6.90 -1.14 6.41
CA ALA A 15 6.11 -0.66 5.27
C ALA A 15 6.66 0.64 4.66
N ARG A 16 7.18 1.55 5.49
CA ARG A 16 7.85 2.79 5.05
C ARG A 16 9.13 2.48 4.28
N ARG A 17 10.02 1.64 4.81
CA ARG A 17 11.27 1.24 4.11
C ARG A 17 10.98 0.62 2.74
N LEU A 18 10.00 -0.28 2.67
CA LEU A 18 9.57 -0.88 1.41
C LEU A 18 9.03 0.16 0.42
N THR A 19 8.26 1.13 0.92
CA THR A 19 7.74 2.22 0.10
C THR A 19 8.86 3.10 -0.46
N GLU A 20 9.84 3.46 0.37
CA GLU A 20 11.02 4.23 -0.03
C GLU A 20 11.88 3.47 -1.05
N ALA A 21 11.96 2.14 -0.95
CA ALA A 21 12.60 1.26 -1.91
C ALA A 21 11.77 1.01 -3.19
N GLY A 22 10.56 1.57 -3.31
CA GLY A 22 9.69 1.38 -4.47
C GLY A 22 9.08 -0.03 -4.57
N VAL A 23 9.01 -0.78 -3.46
CA VAL A 23 8.40 -2.12 -3.38
C VAL A 23 6.90 -2.00 -3.11
N LEU A 24 6.10 -2.83 -3.79
CA LEU A 24 4.65 -2.90 -3.60
C LEU A 24 4.29 -4.27 -3.01
N LEU A 25 3.67 -4.28 -1.84
CA LEU A 25 3.26 -5.54 -1.20
C LEU A 25 2.14 -6.24 -1.98
N PRO A 26 2.08 -7.58 -1.94
CA PRO A 26 0.93 -8.33 -2.44
C PRO A 26 -0.34 -7.93 -1.68
N CYS A 27 -1.51 -8.28 -2.22
CA CYS A 27 -2.80 -8.06 -1.56
C CYS A 27 -2.96 -9.01 -0.36
N MET A 28 -3.89 -8.69 0.56
CA MET A 28 -4.20 -9.54 1.72
C MET A 28 -4.82 -10.89 1.32
N CYS A 29 -5.39 -11.00 0.12
CA CYS A 29 -5.82 -12.30 -0.43
C CYS A 29 -4.66 -13.14 -0.97
N GLY A 30 -3.41 -12.67 -0.89
CA GLY A 30 -2.23 -13.28 -1.51
C GLY A 30 -1.99 -12.87 -2.97
N GLY A 31 -2.96 -12.19 -3.58
CA GLY A 31 -2.92 -11.84 -4.99
C GLY A 31 -1.94 -10.74 -5.38
N LYS A 32 -1.56 -10.69 -6.65
CA LYS A 32 -0.63 -9.66 -7.17
C LYS A 32 -1.28 -8.28 -7.17
N ALA A 33 -0.59 -7.30 -6.60
CA ALA A 33 -0.96 -5.90 -6.67
C ALA A 33 -0.18 -5.20 -7.79
N SER A 34 -0.84 -4.32 -8.53
CA SER A 34 -0.22 -3.48 -9.57
C SER A 34 -0.67 -2.04 -9.45
N MET A 35 0.21 -1.10 -9.74
CA MET A 35 -0.10 0.33 -9.73
C MET A 35 -0.18 0.87 -11.16
N VAL A 36 -1.21 1.68 -11.42
CA VAL A 36 -1.31 2.54 -12.60
C VAL A 36 -1.36 4.00 -12.15
N CYS A 37 -0.75 4.91 -12.91
CA CYS A 37 -0.76 6.33 -12.60
C CYS A 37 -1.00 7.13 -13.87
N PHE A 38 -2.01 8.01 -13.83
CA PHE A 38 -2.44 8.81 -14.97
C PHE A 38 -2.87 10.20 -14.54
N GLU A 39 -2.81 11.14 -15.47
CA GLU A 39 -3.25 12.52 -15.24
C GLU A 39 -4.76 12.57 -15.01
N LYS A 40 -5.18 13.27 -13.95
CA LYS A 40 -6.60 13.49 -13.62
C LYS A 40 -6.79 14.80 -12.87
N CYS A 41 -7.82 15.57 -13.21
CA CYS A 41 -8.18 16.75 -12.43
C CYS A 41 -8.57 16.35 -11.00
N GLY A 42 -8.00 17.03 -10.01
CA GLY A 42 -8.33 16.85 -8.60
C GLY A 42 -9.74 17.32 -8.30
N VAL A 43 -10.46 16.59 -7.44
CA VAL A 43 -11.80 16.97 -6.97
C VAL A 43 -11.70 17.25 -5.47
N PRO A 44 -12.17 18.40 -4.96
CA PRO A 44 -12.88 19.47 -5.67
C PRO A 44 -11.98 20.58 -6.25
N SER A 45 -10.65 20.52 -6.09
CA SER A 45 -9.78 21.67 -6.39
C SER A 45 -9.76 22.11 -7.86
N GLY A 46 -10.01 21.18 -8.79
CA GLY A 46 -9.97 21.43 -10.24
C GLY A 46 -8.55 21.41 -10.83
N ASP A 47 -7.50 21.33 -10.00
CA ASP A 47 -6.11 21.34 -10.47
C ASP A 47 -5.76 20.08 -11.25
N MET A 48 -4.95 20.26 -12.30
CA MET A 48 -4.37 19.13 -13.02
C MET A 48 -3.30 18.45 -12.17
N GLY A 49 -3.47 17.15 -11.88
CA GLY A 49 -2.49 16.35 -11.15
C GLY A 49 -2.52 14.90 -11.59
N TYR A 50 -2.10 13.99 -10.72
CA TYR A 50 -1.95 12.57 -11.01
C TYR A 50 -2.76 11.73 -10.04
N LEU A 51 -3.53 10.77 -10.56
CA LEU A 51 -4.20 9.73 -9.79
C LEU A 51 -3.41 8.43 -9.91
N ALA A 52 -2.86 7.96 -8.80
CA ALA A 52 -2.29 6.61 -8.68
C ALA A 52 -3.36 5.66 -8.14
N ALA A 53 -3.59 4.56 -8.85
CA ALA A 53 -4.52 3.50 -8.47
C ALA A 53 -3.74 2.18 -8.33
N ILE A 54 -3.82 1.56 -7.15
CA ILE A 54 -3.30 0.22 -6.90
C ILE A 54 -4.47 -0.74 -6.91
N LYS A 55 -4.34 -1.83 -7.66
CA LYS A 55 -5.39 -2.82 -7.84
C LYS A 55 -4.83 -4.23 -7.64
N CYS A 56 -5.56 -5.05 -6.89
CA CYS A 56 -5.34 -6.49 -6.86
C CYS A 56 -5.95 -7.12 -8.12
N GLN A 57 -5.19 -7.97 -8.80
CA GLN A 57 -5.65 -8.66 -10.01
C GLN A 57 -6.61 -9.82 -9.72
N ASP A 58 -6.67 -10.29 -8.46
CA ASP A 58 -7.45 -11.47 -8.08
C ASP A 58 -8.75 -11.11 -7.37
N CYS A 59 -8.69 -10.32 -6.29
CA CYS A 59 -9.88 -9.92 -5.52
C CYS A 59 -10.45 -8.54 -5.91
N TRP A 60 -9.84 -7.87 -6.91
CA TRP A 60 -10.29 -6.57 -7.44
C TRP A 60 -10.29 -5.41 -6.44
N MET A 61 -9.76 -5.59 -5.22
CA MET A 61 -9.54 -4.51 -4.26
C MET A 61 -8.73 -3.39 -4.90
N GLU A 62 -9.19 -2.16 -4.72
CA GLU A 62 -8.58 -0.97 -5.31
C GLU A 62 -8.36 0.11 -4.26
N LEU A 63 -7.19 0.75 -4.32
CA LEU A 63 -6.84 1.93 -3.53
C LEU A 63 -6.39 3.04 -4.47
N ARG A 64 -6.90 4.25 -4.26
CA ARG A 64 -6.57 5.43 -5.09
C ARG A 64 -6.01 6.57 -4.25
N ARG A 65 -4.97 7.23 -4.74
CA ARG A 65 -4.44 8.48 -4.18
C ARG A 65 -4.15 9.48 -5.29
N TRP A 66 -4.58 10.72 -5.08
CA TRP A 66 -4.30 11.83 -5.98
C TRP A 66 -3.22 12.73 -5.38
N ALA A 67 -2.34 13.27 -6.23
CA ALA A 67 -1.43 14.34 -5.85
C ALA A 67 -1.05 15.22 -7.06
N LEU A 68 -0.59 16.43 -6.77
CA LEU A 68 -0.13 17.39 -7.80
C LEU A 68 1.05 16.88 -8.64
N ARG A 69 1.89 15.98 -8.10
CA ARG A 69 3.04 15.41 -8.81
C ARG A 69 2.91 13.90 -8.89
N LYS A 70 3.26 13.32 -10.04
CA LYS A 70 3.25 11.86 -10.28
C LYS A 70 3.96 11.08 -9.17
N LYS A 71 5.19 11.47 -8.85
CA LYS A 71 5.99 10.83 -7.78
C LYS A 71 5.30 10.87 -6.41
N TRP A 72 4.54 11.92 -6.10
CA TRP A 72 3.81 12.04 -4.83
C TRP A 72 2.57 11.17 -4.83
N ALA A 73 1.86 11.06 -5.95
CA ALA A 73 0.71 10.16 -6.09
C ALA A 73 1.14 8.70 -5.94
N GLU A 74 2.21 8.30 -6.63
CA GLU A 74 2.75 6.94 -6.54
C GLU A 74 3.26 6.59 -5.14
N ALA A 75 4.05 7.48 -4.51
CA ALA A 75 4.57 7.25 -3.16
C ALA A 75 3.44 7.19 -2.12
N SER A 76 2.45 8.09 -2.20
CA SER A 76 1.32 8.08 -1.26
C SER A 76 0.39 6.88 -1.43
N ALA A 77 0.13 6.46 -2.68
CA ALA A 77 -0.62 5.23 -2.95
C ALA A 77 0.12 4.00 -2.39
N ARG A 78 1.41 3.90 -2.67
CA ARG A 78 2.25 2.78 -2.21
C ARG A 78 2.35 2.73 -0.69
N LEU A 79 2.54 3.88 -0.04
CA LEU A 79 2.55 3.95 1.43
C LEU A 79 1.22 3.46 1.99
N ALA A 80 0.10 4.00 1.51
CA ALA A 80 -1.23 3.64 2.00
C ALA A 80 -1.56 2.16 1.75
N TRP A 81 -1.09 1.58 0.64
CA TRP A 81 -1.24 0.16 0.38
C TRP A 81 -0.33 -0.68 1.30
N ASN A 82 0.91 -0.29 1.48
CA ASN A 82 1.87 -1.06 2.28
C ASN A 82 1.57 -1.00 3.79
N THR A 83 0.87 0.04 4.28
CA THR A 83 0.42 0.18 5.67
C THR A 83 -1.06 -0.15 5.87
N ARG A 84 -1.69 -0.89 4.93
CA ARG A 84 -3.14 -1.16 5.01
C ARG A 84 -3.51 -2.25 6.03
N ALA A 85 -2.53 -3.05 6.45
CA ALA A 85 -2.74 -4.06 7.48
C ALA A 85 -2.92 -3.37 8.84
N PRO A 86 -3.86 -3.84 9.69
CA PRO A 86 -3.99 -3.31 11.04
C PRO A 86 -2.70 -3.56 11.84
N ILE A 87 -2.35 -2.63 12.72
CA ILE A 87 -1.26 -2.82 13.68
C ILE A 87 -1.71 -3.88 14.68
N LEU A 88 -0.99 -5.00 14.73
CA LEU A 88 -1.20 -6.04 15.73
C LEU A 88 -0.48 -5.67 17.03
N SER A 89 -1.10 -5.98 18.16
CA SER A 89 -0.43 -5.99 19.45
C SER A 89 0.62 -7.11 19.52
N ALA A 90 1.54 -7.02 20.49
CA ALA A 90 2.54 -8.06 20.70
C ALA A 90 1.91 -9.43 20.97
N ALA A 91 0.82 -9.47 21.75
CA ALA A 91 0.08 -10.70 22.03
C ALA A 91 -0.59 -11.28 20.78
N GLU A 92 -1.20 -10.44 19.94
CA GLU A 92 -1.79 -10.90 18.67
C GLU A 92 -0.72 -11.41 17.70
N MET A 93 0.49 -10.84 17.72
CA MET A 93 1.61 -11.31 16.91
C MET A 93 2.14 -12.67 17.40
N GLU A 94 2.26 -12.86 18.71
CA GLU A 94 2.68 -14.13 19.32
C GLU A 94 1.70 -15.27 18.98
N MET A 95 0.39 -15.03 19.08
CA MET A 95 -0.64 -16.01 18.69
C MET A 95 -0.53 -16.45 17.22
N LEU A 96 -0.06 -15.58 16.32
CA LEU A 96 0.12 -15.93 14.90
C LEU A 96 1.36 -16.78 14.66
N ASP A 97 2.46 -16.53 15.39
CA ASP A 97 3.67 -17.33 15.28
C ASP A 97 3.49 -18.74 15.89
N GLU A 98 2.64 -18.90 16.91
CA GLU A 98 2.26 -20.22 17.46
C GLU A 98 1.34 -21.05 16.53
N ALA A 99 0.60 -20.38 15.65
CA ALA A 99 -0.34 -21.02 14.73
C ALA A 99 0.30 -21.51 13.41
N THR A 100 1.61 -21.28 13.22
CA THR A 100 2.37 -21.61 12.00
C THR A 100 3.44 -22.67 12.24
#